data_AF-A0A937XYJ6-F1
#
_entry.id   AF-A0A937XYJ6-F1
#
_cell.length_a   1.000
_cell.length_b   1.000
_cell.length_c   1.000
_cell.angle_alpha   90.00
_cell.angle_beta   90.00
_cell.angle_gamma   90.00
#
_symmetry.space_group_name_H-M   'P 1'
#
loop_
_entity.id
_entity.type
_entity.pdbx_description
1 polymer ?
#
loop_
_entity_poly.entity_id
_entity_poly.type
_entity_poly.pdbx_seq_one_letter_code
_entity_poly.pdbx_strand_id
1 'polypeptide(L)'
;MELATVLKPGLAGDSDLVVGDEHTAPRVGSGLERVLATPMMINLLEAAALEAHYERQLIGDGEHQRVVVNVEKFDARVARKLAPES
;
A
#
# COMPACT_ATOMS: atom_id res chain seq x y z
N MET A 1 -8.73 -19.33 15.19
CA MET A 1 -7.33 -19.44 14.75
C MET A 1 -6.61 -18.22 15.30
N GLU A 2 -5.54 -18.40 16.07
CA GLU A 2 -4.86 -17.29 16.75
C GLU A 2 -3.82 -16.67 15.81
N LEU A 3 -3.98 -15.43 15.39
CA LEU A 3 -3.06 -14.75 14.44
C LEU A 3 -1.60 -14.74 14.91
N ALA A 4 -1.39 -14.74 16.23
CA ALA A 4 -0.07 -14.68 16.85
C ALA A 4 0.80 -15.93 16.62
N THR A 5 0.22 -17.08 16.25
CA THR A 5 0.99 -18.32 16.02
C THR A 5 1.53 -18.44 14.60
N VAL A 6 1.03 -17.64 13.64
CA VAL A 6 1.36 -17.76 12.21
C VAL A 6 2.40 -16.73 11.75
N LEU A 7 2.37 -15.50 12.29
CA LEU A 7 3.35 -14.45 12.00
C LEU A 7 4.56 -14.55 12.94
N LYS A 8 5.70 -15.00 12.41
CA LYS A 8 6.97 -15.10 13.16
C LYS A 8 8.03 -14.16 12.58
N PRO A 9 8.85 -13.49 13.41
CA PRO A 9 9.99 -12.74 12.92
C PRO A 9 10.93 -13.62 12.08
N GLY A 10 11.44 -13.07 10.97
CA GLY A 10 12.34 -13.79 10.06
C GLY A 10 11.66 -14.47 8.87
N LEU A 11 10.34 -14.36 8.73
CA LEU A 11 9.65 -14.71 7.47
C LEU A 11 10.14 -13.79 6.34
N ALA A 12 10.28 -14.37 5.15
CA ALA A 12 10.74 -13.69 3.95
C ALA A 12 9.85 -14.10 2.77
N GLY A 13 9.57 -13.15 1.90
CA GLY A 13 8.78 -13.33 0.68
C GLY A 13 9.21 -12.29 -0.33
N ASP A 14 9.01 -12.61 -1.59
CA ASP A 14 9.51 -11.82 -2.72
C ASP A 14 8.35 -11.47 -3.66
N SER A 15 8.43 -10.30 -4.28
CA SER A 15 7.48 -9.85 -5.29
C SER A 15 8.18 -8.95 -6.29
N ASP A 16 7.99 -9.24 -7.57
CA ASP A 16 8.66 -8.57 -8.67
C ASP A 16 7.65 -7.90 -9.62
N LEU A 17 8.07 -6.77 -10.19
CA LEU A 17 7.29 -6.03 -11.18
C LEU A 17 8.22 -5.36 -12.19
N VAL A 18 7.95 -5.57 -13.48
CA VAL A 18 8.59 -4.80 -14.54
C VAL A 18 7.92 -3.43 -14.63
N VAL A 19 8.71 -2.36 -14.55
CA VAL A 19 8.18 -1.00 -14.56
C VAL A 19 7.77 -0.61 -15.98
N GLY A 20 6.46 -0.49 -16.21
CA GLY A 20 5.86 0.16 -17.37
C GLY A 20 5.37 1.57 -17.03
N ASP A 21 4.93 2.32 -18.05
CA ASP A 21 4.45 3.69 -17.90
C ASP A 21 3.28 3.79 -16.90
N GLU A 22 2.41 2.79 -16.85
CA GLU A 22 1.29 2.64 -15.92
C GLU A 22 1.69 2.66 -14.45
N HIS A 23 2.93 2.27 -14.13
CA HIS A 23 3.45 2.21 -12.77
C HIS A 23 4.18 3.50 -12.33
N THR A 24 4.33 4.47 -13.24
CA THR A 24 5.16 5.65 -12.99
C THR A 24 4.44 6.75 -12.20
N ALA A 25 5.21 7.54 -11.45
CA ALA A 25 4.68 8.63 -10.62
C ALA A 25 3.74 9.62 -11.36
N PRO A 26 4.01 10.03 -12.63
CA PRO A 26 3.13 10.95 -13.36
C PRO A 26 1.82 10.28 -13.75
N ARG A 27 1.88 9.00 -14.13
CA ARG A 27 0.72 8.25 -14.62
C ARG A 27 -0.28 7.92 -13.51
N VAL A 28 0.21 7.71 -12.30
CA VAL A 28 -0.63 7.51 -11.11
C VAL A 28 -0.92 8.81 -10.35
N GLY A 29 -0.24 9.91 -10.69
CA GLY A 29 -0.45 11.25 -10.09
C GLY A 29 0.33 11.51 -8.80
N SER A 30 1.34 10.72 -8.46
CA SER A 30 2.12 10.86 -7.21
C SER A 30 3.37 11.74 -7.35
N GLY A 31 3.68 12.22 -8.55
CA GLY A 31 4.88 13.03 -8.84
C GLY A 31 5.04 13.31 -10.32
N LEU A 32 6.10 14.01 -10.72
CA LEU A 32 6.36 14.40 -12.12
C LEU A 32 7.47 13.60 -12.79
N GLU A 33 8.30 12.91 -12.01
CA GLU A 33 9.43 12.12 -12.53
C GLU A 33 8.99 10.73 -13.00
N ARG A 34 9.51 10.27 -14.14
CA ARG A 34 9.21 8.92 -14.70
C ARG A 34 9.98 7.82 -13.96
N VAL A 35 9.68 7.68 -12.69
CA VAL A 35 10.17 6.63 -11.81
C VAL A 35 9.00 5.81 -11.30
N LEU A 36 9.27 4.60 -10.78
CA LEU A 36 8.27 3.80 -10.08
C LEU A 36 7.61 4.65 -9.00
N ALA A 37 6.29 4.74 -9.04
CA ALA A 37 5.56 5.56 -8.10
C ALA A 37 5.67 4.98 -6.68
N THR A 38 5.84 5.83 -5.67
CA THR A 38 5.75 5.44 -4.25
C THR A 38 4.52 4.57 -3.93
N PRO A 39 3.29 4.88 -4.41
CA PRO A 39 2.16 3.98 -4.20
C PRO A 39 2.33 2.59 -4.81
N MET A 40 3.00 2.46 -5.96
CA MET A 40 3.28 1.16 -6.58
C MET A 40 4.34 0.38 -5.81
N MET A 41 5.38 1.05 -5.30
CA MET A 41 6.39 0.42 -4.45
C MET A 41 5.78 -0.15 -3.16
N ILE A 42 4.90 0.58 -2.49
CA ILE A 42 4.22 0.08 -1.30
C ILE A 42 3.35 -1.14 -1.63
N ASN A 43 2.64 -1.13 -2.77
CA ASN A 43 1.87 -2.29 -3.21
C ASN A 43 2.76 -3.54 -3.38
N LEU A 44 4.00 -3.39 -3.88
CA LEU A 44 4.95 -4.49 -3.99
C LEU A 44 5.42 -5.00 -2.62
N LEU A 45 5.68 -4.10 -1.67
CA LEU A 45 6.03 -4.48 -0.31
C LEU A 45 4.88 -5.24 0.39
N GLU A 46 3.64 -4.83 0.17
CA GLU A 46 2.46 -5.54 0.67
C GLU A 46 2.33 -6.94 0.05
N ALA A 47 2.55 -7.06 -1.26
CA ALA A 47 2.54 -8.35 -1.95
C ALA A 47 3.65 -9.29 -1.44
N ALA A 48 4.89 -8.80 -1.28
CA ALA A 48 5.99 -9.59 -0.73
C ALA A 48 5.73 -10.04 0.72
N ALA A 49 5.12 -9.19 1.55
CA ALA A 49 4.73 -9.54 2.90
C ALA A 49 3.63 -10.62 2.95
N LEU A 50 2.70 -10.60 1.98
CA LEU A 50 1.68 -11.63 1.84
C LEU A 50 2.30 -12.97 1.42
N GLU A 51 3.21 -12.97 0.45
CA GLU A 51 3.98 -14.16 0.03
C GLU A 51 4.80 -14.75 1.18
N ALA A 52 5.44 -13.91 2.01
CA ALA A 52 6.24 -14.34 3.16
C ALA A 52 5.46 -15.17 4.19
N HIS A 53 4.13 -15.14 4.13
CA HIS A 53 3.25 -15.84 5.05
C HIS A 53 2.53 -17.04 4.38
N TYR A 54 2.82 -17.33 3.12
CA TYR A 54 2.06 -18.27 2.31
C TYR A 54 2.74 -19.65 2.15
N GLU A 55 2.55 -20.55 3.13
CA GLU A 55 2.96 -21.96 3.01
C GLU A 55 1.78 -22.97 3.01
N ARG A 56 0.58 -22.59 2.52
CA ARG A 56 -0.44 -23.46 1.85
C ARG A 56 -1.91 -23.02 1.93
N GLN A 57 -2.29 -21.89 2.54
CA GLN A 57 -3.69 -21.46 2.55
C GLN A 57 -3.88 -19.95 2.52
N LEU A 58 -4.81 -19.50 1.67
CA LEU A 58 -5.36 -18.15 1.63
C LEU A 58 -6.06 -17.84 2.94
N ILE A 59 -5.51 -16.89 3.68
CA ILE A 59 -5.99 -16.42 4.99
C ILE A 59 -6.73 -15.09 4.87
N GLY A 60 -6.68 -14.45 3.70
CA GLY A 60 -7.46 -13.27 3.35
C GLY A 60 -7.08 -12.78 1.96
N ASP A 61 -8.08 -12.53 1.12
CA ASP A 61 -7.95 -11.65 -0.03
C ASP A 61 -8.40 -10.23 0.37
N GLY A 62 -7.98 -9.24 -0.40
CA GLY A 62 -8.44 -7.88 -0.22
C GLY A 62 -8.08 -7.04 -1.44
N GLU A 63 -8.99 -6.14 -1.82
CA GLU A 63 -8.72 -5.15 -2.86
C GLU A 63 -8.15 -3.88 -2.21
N HIS A 64 -6.87 -3.59 -2.47
CA HIS A 64 -6.26 -2.32 -2.06
C HIS A 64 -6.46 -1.28 -3.17
N GLN A 65 -7.26 -0.24 -2.90
CA GLN A 65 -7.38 0.92 -3.78
C GLN A 65 -6.66 2.13 -3.20
N ARG A 66 -5.73 2.70 -3.97
CA ARG A 66 -5.05 3.94 -3.63
C ARG A 66 -5.55 5.05 -4.51
N VAL A 67 -5.87 6.18 -3.90
CA VAL A 67 -6.24 7.40 -4.62
C VAL A 67 -5.23 8.49 -4.30
N VAL A 68 -4.80 9.22 -5.33
CA VAL A 68 -4.05 10.45 -5.13
C VAL A 68 -5.01 11.51 -4.63
N VAL A 69 -4.65 12.14 -3.51
CA VAL A 69 -5.41 13.23 -2.91
C VAL A 69 -4.58 14.51 -2.93
N ASN A 70 -5.26 15.64 -3.04
CA ASN A 70 -4.62 16.93 -2.77
C ASN A 70 -4.41 17.05 -1.26
N VAL A 71 -3.14 17.19 -0.86
CA VAL A 71 -2.71 17.17 0.56
C VAL A 71 -3.37 18.31 1.35
N GLU A 72 -3.31 19.55 0.85
CA GLU A 72 -3.87 20.71 1.54
C GLU A 72 -5.39 20.56 1.80
N LYS A 73 -6.14 20.11 0.79
CA LYS A 73 -7.58 19.86 0.92
C LYS A 73 -7.87 18.70 1.86
N PHE A 74 -7.03 17.67 1.89
CA PHE A 74 -7.17 16.54 2.79
C PHE A 74 -6.93 16.97 4.24
N ASP A 75 -5.85 17.69 4.51
CA ASP A 75 -5.48 18.17 5.85
C ASP A 75 -6.56 19.11 6.42
N ALA A 76 -7.07 20.04 5.61
CA ALA A 76 -8.17 20.91 6.02
C ALA A 76 -9.44 20.12 6.38
N ARG A 77 -9.73 19.01 5.68
CA ARG A 77 -10.86 18.12 6.01
C ARG A 77 -10.63 17.36 7.30
N VAL A 78 -9.40 16.89 7.55
CA VAL A 78 -9.02 16.20 8.79
C VAL A 78 -9.11 17.15 9.97
N ALA A 79 -8.54 18.35 9.88
CA ALA A 79 -8.58 19.35 10.95
C ALA A 79 -10.01 19.71 11.37
N ARG A 80 -10.92 19.88 10.41
CA ARG A 80 -12.34 20.14 10.70
C ARG A 80 -13.04 18.98 11.40
N LYS A 81 -12.66 17.73 11.12
CA LYS A 81 -13.21 16.56 11.82
C LYS A 81 -12.67 16.39 13.24
N LEU A 82 -11.49 16.94 13.52
CA LEU A 82 -10.85 16.90 14.83
C LEU A 82 -11.30 18.05 15.75
N ALA A 83 -11.95 19.08 15.19
CA ALA A 83 -12.56 20.13 16.00
C ALA A 83 -13.70 19.53 16.84
N PRO A 84 -13.76 19.81 18.16
CA PRO A 84 -14.84 19.33 18.99
C PRO A 84 -16.18 19.84 18.46
N GLU A 85 -17.19 18.96 18.43
CA GLU A 85 -18.55 19.41 18.12
C GLU A 85 -18.99 20.40 19.21
N SER A 86 -19.42 21.59 18.77
CA SER A 86 -19.94 22.66 19.61
C SER A 86 -21.34 22.37 20.12
#